data_AF-A0A535W5Y0-F1
#
_entry.id   AF-A0A535W5Y0-F1
#
_cell.length_a   1.000
_cell.length_b   1.000
_cell.length_c   1.000
_cell.angle_alpha   90.00
_cell.angle_beta   90.00
_cell.angle_gamma   90.00
#
_symmetry.space_group_name_H-M   'P 1'
#
loop_
_entity.id
_entity.type
_entity.pdbx_description
1 polymer ?
#
loop_
_entity_poly.entity_id
_entity_poly.type
_entity_poly.pdbx_seq_one_letter_code
_entity_poly.pdbx_strand_id
1 'polypeptide(L)'
;MAARVPTYRFERDLWRGGAVRIVGVDEVGVAPTCGAVVAAAVVMRPHARRIPGVRDSKTLSAGQRDRLAPIIRRRAIAVGVGAASVREIDTINIYHATHLAMRRAIARIGGHDHVLVDGNRIAGFEAAVGPYSAIVDGDAKCYTIACASIVAKVIRDRMMALLAARYPGYGWERNQGYATREHRNAIRRLGLTPFHRRSFLALQRTLAGDQISLDLFDEVVDTFEKADELDELDRLDGHPGETLEVLLAGRPSEASAAAIAEAESILRNANETSTPTGADTAT
;
A
#
# COMPACT_ATOMS: atom_id res chain seq x y z
N MET A 1 22.77 6.96 -3.60
CA MET A 1 22.61 6.54 -5.02
C MET A 1 21.42 7.27 -5.63
N ALA A 2 21.51 7.79 -6.86
CA ALA A 2 20.37 8.43 -7.52
C ALA A 2 19.19 7.45 -7.67
N ALA A 3 17.98 7.87 -7.30
CA ALA A 3 16.79 7.04 -7.37
C ALA A 3 16.56 6.56 -8.82
N ARG A 4 16.42 5.24 -9.00
CA ARG A 4 16.24 4.64 -10.31
C ARG A 4 14.90 5.07 -10.90
N VAL A 5 14.91 5.55 -12.15
CA VAL A 5 13.70 6.01 -12.83
C VAL A 5 13.13 4.86 -13.67
N PRO A 6 11.89 4.40 -13.41
CA PRO A 6 11.28 3.31 -14.14
C PRO A 6 11.02 3.68 -15.60
N THR A 7 11.11 2.70 -16.49
CA THR A 7 10.96 2.88 -17.94
C THR A 7 9.90 1.95 -18.49
N TYR A 8 9.46 2.18 -19.73
CA TYR A 8 8.56 1.27 -20.44
C TYR A 8 9.28 0.07 -21.07
N ARG A 9 10.42 -0.39 -20.53
CA ARG A 9 11.21 -1.45 -21.19
C ARG A 9 10.36 -2.73 -21.36
N PHE A 10 9.76 -3.19 -20.28
CA PHE A 10 8.95 -4.41 -20.26
C PHE A 10 7.68 -4.25 -21.10
N GLU A 11 6.99 -3.11 -20.95
CA GLU A 11 5.79 -2.81 -21.71
C GLU A 11 6.07 -2.73 -23.21
N ARG A 12 7.20 -2.14 -23.62
CA ARG A 12 7.60 -2.05 -25.04
C ARG A 12 7.89 -3.40 -25.65
N ASP A 13 8.50 -4.31 -24.89
CA ASP A 13 8.78 -5.66 -25.38
C ASP A 13 7.47 -6.43 -25.62
N LEU A 14 6.47 -6.26 -24.74
CA LEU A 14 5.13 -6.81 -24.94
C LEU A 14 4.37 -6.14 -26.10
N TRP A 15 4.46 -4.81 -26.23
CA TRP A 15 3.84 -4.08 -27.35
C TRP A 15 4.40 -4.51 -28.71
N ARG A 16 5.70 -4.79 -28.80
CA ARG A 16 6.32 -5.36 -30.02
C ARG A 16 5.78 -6.75 -30.35
N GLY A 17 5.38 -7.51 -29.34
CA GLY A 17 4.72 -8.81 -29.48
C GLY A 17 3.24 -8.73 -29.86
N GLY A 18 2.67 -7.54 -30.04
CA GLY A 18 1.29 -7.33 -30.45
C GLY A 18 0.28 -7.15 -29.31
N ALA A 19 0.71 -7.28 -28.05
CA ALA A 19 -0.13 -6.95 -26.90
C ALA A 19 -0.37 -5.44 -26.82
N VAL A 20 -1.54 -4.99 -26.36
CA VAL A 20 -1.91 -3.57 -26.30
C VAL A 20 -2.21 -3.14 -24.87
N ARG A 21 -3.01 -3.93 -24.15
CA ARG A 21 -3.47 -3.66 -22.78
C ARG A 21 -2.59 -4.38 -21.77
N ILE A 22 -1.48 -3.72 -21.40
CA ILE A 22 -0.55 -4.20 -20.37
C ILE A 22 -0.94 -3.60 -19.02
N VAL A 23 -1.12 -4.45 -18.02
CA VAL A 23 -1.49 -4.05 -16.65
C VAL A 23 -0.25 -4.13 -15.76
N GLY A 24 0.16 -3.02 -15.15
CA GLY A 24 1.13 -3.05 -14.05
C GLY A 24 0.41 -3.21 -12.71
N VAL A 25 0.93 -4.05 -11.83
CA VAL A 25 0.32 -4.40 -10.54
C VAL A 25 1.37 -4.34 -9.44
N ASP A 26 1.00 -3.71 -8.33
CA ASP A 26 1.78 -3.70 -7.10
C ASP A 26 0.88 -3.65 -5.86
N GLU A 27 1.39 -4.10 -4.72
CA GLU A 27 0.73 -4.12 -3.43
C GLU A 27 1.44 -3.30 -2.35
N VAL A 28 0.66 -2.90 -1.35
CA VAL A 28 1.16 -2.24 -0.14
C VAL A 28 0.47 -2.84 1.08
N GLY A 29 1.22 -2.95 2.17
CA GLY A 29 0.66 -3.38 3.45
C GLY A 29 0.85 -4.86 3.74
N VAL A 30 1.86 -5.50 3.18
CA VAL A 30 2.16 -6.92 3.46
C VAL A 30 2.65 -7.09 4.91
N ALA A 31 3.64 -6.30 5.33
CA ALA A 31 4.31 -6.42 6.63
C ALA A 31 3.57 -5.85 7.88
N PRO A 32 2.76 -4.77 7.80
CA PRO A 32 2.07 -4.18 8.95
C PRO A 32 1.27 -5.18 9.78
N THR A 33 1.22 -4.98 11.09
CA THR A 33 0.39 -5.80 12.00
C THR A 33 -1.07 -5.35 12.05
N CYS A 34 -1.38 -4.21 11.44
CA CYS A 34 -2.73 -3.66 11.36
C CYS A 34 -3.12 -3.23 9.92
N GLY A 35 -4.40 -3.35 9.63
CA GLY A 35 -5.04 -2.91 8.39
C GLY A 35 -5.03 -3.96 7.29
N ALA A 36 -5.73 -3.67 6.19
CA ALA A 36 -5.77 -4.52 5.00
C ALA A 36 -4.44 -4.51 4.23
N VAL A 37 -4.26 -5.50 3.35
CA VAL A 37 -3.34 -5.41 2.21
C VAL A 37 -4.10 -4.84 1.02
N VAL A 38 -3.50 -3.91 0.30
CA VAL A 38 -4.11 -3.18 -0.83
C VAL A 38 -3.22 -3.36 -2.03
N ALA A 39 -3.81 -3.69 -3.18
CA ALA A 39 -3.13 -3.72 -4.46
C ALA A 39 -3.79 -2.75 -5.44
N ALA A 40 -3.00 -2.20 -6.35
CA ALA A 40 -3.50 -1.44 -7.48
C ALA A 40 -3.07 -2.10 -8.79
N ALA A 41 -3.89 -1.93 -9.81
CA ALA A 41 -3.65 -2.32 -11.18
C ALA A 41 -3.78 -1.07 -12.05
N VAL A 42 -2.81 -0.82 -12.92
CA VAL A 42 -2.77 0.39 -13.77
C VAL A 42 -2.47 0.01 -15.21
N VAL A 43 -3.29 0.51 -16.13
CA VAL A 43 -3.07 0.41 -17.57
C VAL A 43 -2.73 1.80 -18.11
N MET A 44 -1.56 1.94 -18.73
CA MET A 44 -1.17 3.18 -19.42
C MET A 44 -1.40 3.06 -20.92
N ARG A 45 -1.67 4.20 -21.58
CA ARG A 45 -1.72 4.23 -23.05
C ARG A 45 -0.35 3.82 -23.62
N PRO A 46 -0.31 2.95 -24.65
CA PRO A 46 0.93 2.62 -25.35
C PRO A 46 1.68 3.89 -25.77
N HIS A 47 2.99 3.90 -25.53
CA HIS A 47 3.88 5.01 -25.87
C HIS A 47 3.55 6.38 -25.23
N ALA A 48 2.68 6.43 -24.22
CA ALA A 48 2.38 7.68 -23.53
C ALA A 48 3.63 8.28 -22.86
N ARG A 49 3.77 9.61 -22.91
CA ARG A 49 4.84 10.29 -22.16
C ARG A 49 4.73 9.95 -20.67
N ARG A 50 5.86 9.53 -20.09
CA ARG A 50 5.98 9.31 -18.65
C ARG A 50 5.62 10.58 -17.88
N ILE A 51 4.98 10.39 -16.73
CA ILE A 51 4.70 11.44 -15.76
C ILE A 51 6.00 11.73 -15.01
N PRO A 52 6.52 12.97 -15.05
CA PRO A 52 7.71 13.33 -14.30
C PRO A 52 7.55 13.04 -12.81
N GLY A 53 8.59 12.46 -12.20
CA GLY A 53 8.61 12.16 -10.77
C GLY A 53 8.07 10.78 -10.37
N VAL A 54 7.42 10.03 -11.27
CA VAL A 54 7.04 8.63 -11.01
C VAL A 54 8.30 7.77 -10.86
N ARG A 55 8.41 7.11 -9.70
CA ARG A 55 9.45 6.16 -9.28
C ARG A 55 8.90 5.33 -8.12
N ASP A 56 9.73 4.45 -7.57
CA ASP A 56 9.41 3.67 -6.37
C ASP A 56 8.70 4.54 -5.31
N SER A 57 7.51 4.09 -4.91
CA SER A 57 6.62 4.81 -3.99
C SER A 57 7.23 5.03 -2.61
N LYS A 58 8.16 4.17 -2.18
CA LYS A 58 8.87 4.24 -0.90
C LYS A 58 9.88 5.40 -0.90
N THR A 59 10.46 5.71 -2.07
CA THR A 59 11.40 6.84 -2.25
C THR A 59 10.72 8.20 -2.44
N LEU A 60 9.39 8.24 -2.45
CA LEU A 60 8.59 9.45 -2.55
C LEU A 60 8.13 9.90 -1.16
N SER A 61 8.02 11.20 -0.92
CA SER A 61 7.28 11.71 0.24
C SER A 61 5.76 11.53 0.07
N ALA A 62 5.01 11.55 1.17
CA ALA A 62 3.54 11.49 1.13
C ALA A 62 2.94 12.58 0.22
N GLY A 63 3.42 13.82 0.36
CA GLY A 63 2.98 14.94 -0.49
C GLY A 63 3.38 14.81 -1.97
N GLN A 64 4.45 14.10 -2.31
CA GLN A 64 4.75 13.77 -3.71
C GLN A 64 3.79 12.71 -4.25
N ARG A 65 3.51 11.65 -3.47
CA ARG A 65 2.54 10.61 -3.86
C ARG A 65 1.14 11.18 -4.05
N ASP A 66 0.67 12.05 -3.14
CA ASP A 66 -0.64 12.69 -3.24
C ASP A 66 -0.77 13.62 -4.45
N ARG A 67 0.34 14.20 -4.93
CA ARG A 67 0.37 14.95 -6.19
C ARG A 67 0.36 14.03 -7.41
N LEU A 68 1.05 12.90 -7.36
CA LEU A 68 1.21 11.97 -8.49
C LEU A 68 -0.01 11.08 -8.73
N ALA A 69 -0.63 10.53 -7.68
CA ALA A 69 -1.75 9.60 -7.81
C ALA A 69 -2.94 10.16 -8.64
N PRO A 70 -3.37 11.43 -8.47
CA PRO A 70 -4.38 12.03 -9.33
C PRO A 70 -3.96 12.14 -10.80
N ILE A 71 -2.69 12.45 -11.06
CA ILE A 71 -2.16 12.57 -12.43
C ILE A 71 -2.13 11.20 -13.10
N ILE A 72 -1.69 10.17 -12.37
CA ILE A 72 -1.70 8.78 -12.82
C ILE A 72 -3.12 8.38 -13.21
N ARG A 73 -4.11 8.57 -12.32
CA ARG A 73 -5.51 8.22 -12.60
C ARG A 73 -6.07 8.92 -13.82
N ARG A 74 -5.75 10.20 -14.03
CA ARG A 74 -6.20 10.96 -15.22
C ARG A 74 -5.55 10.51 -16.53
N ARG A 75 -4.31 10.02 -16.49
CA ARG A 75 -3.55 9.62 -17.68
C ARG A 75 -3.62 8.13 -18.00
N ALA A 76 -3.95 7.31 -17.01
CA ALA A 76 -4.19 5.88 -17.18
C ALA A 76 -5.44 5.66 -18.05
N ILE A 77 -5.43 4.57 -18.82
CA ILE A 77 -6.63 4.06 -19.49
C ILE A 77 -7.60 3.53 -18.43
N ALA A 78 -7.07 2.80 -17.46
CA ALA A 78 -7.83 2.18 -16.39
C ALA A 78 -6.97 2.06 -15.13
N VAL A 79 -7.62 2.20 -13.98
CA VAL A 79 -7.05 1.96 -12.66
C VAL A 79 -8.03 1.11 -11.89
N GLY A 80 -7.56 0.00 -11.34
CA GLY A 80 -8.32 -0.87 -10.44
C GLY A 80 -7.63 -0.95 -9.10
N VAL A 81 -8.37 -0.87 -8.00
CA VAL A 81 -7.83 -1.04 -6.65
C VAL A 81 -8.51 -2.20 -5.98
N GLY A 82 -7.75 -3.17 -5.50
CA GLY A 82 -8.23 -4.32 -4.75
C GLY A 82 -7.65 -4.34 -3.35
N ALA A 83 -8.34 -5.00 -2.42
CA ALA A 83 -7.84 -5.18 -1.06
C ALA A 83 -8.25 -6.54 -0.53
N ALA A 84 -7.50 -7.05 0.45
CA ALA A 84 -7.89 -8.17 1.28
C ALA A 84 -7.88 -7.72 2.75
N SER A 85 -9.02 -7.94 3.40
CA SER A 85 -9.30 -7.56 4.78
C SER A 85 -8.41 -8.30 5.77
N VAL A 86 -8.36 -7.81 7.01
CA VAL A 86 -7.66 -8.47 8.11
C VAL A 86 -8.21 -9.88 8.36
N ARG A 87 -9.54 -10.05 8.27
CA ARG A 87 -10.19 -11.36 8.36
C ARG A 87 -9.69 -12.33 7.29
N GLU A 88 -9.61 -11.87 6.04
CA GLU A 88 -9.08 -12.69 4.95
C GLU A 88 -7.61 -13.01 5.17
N ILE A 89 -6.78 -12.04 5.57
CA ILE A 89 -5.36 -12.27 5.90
C ILE A 89 -5.23 -13.35 6.98
N ASP A 90 -5.99 -13.27 8.06
CA ASP A 90 -5.94 -14.26 9.14
C ASP A 90 -6.48 -15.64 8.71
N THR A 91 -7.36 -15.70 7.70
CA THR A 91 -7.97 -16.95 7.21
C THR A 91 -7.11 -17.68 6.17
N ILE A 92 -6.60 -16.93 5.17
CA ILE A 92 -5.89 -17.50 4.01
C ILE A 92 -4.41 -17.16 4.01
N ASN A 93 -3.87 -16.62 5.11
CA ASN A 93 -2.52 -16.09 5.24
C ASN A 93 -2.22 -14.86 4.36
N ILE A 94 -1.13 -14.15 4.69
CA ILE A 94 -0.76 -12.91 4.00
C ILE A 94 -0.38 -13.12 2.52
N TYR A 95 0.24 -14.25 2.18
CA TYR A 95 0.64 -14.54 0.81
C TYR A 95 -0.58 -14.66 -0.11
N HIS A 96 -1.56 -15.50 0.24
CA HIS A 96 -2.76 -15.62 -0.59
C HIS A 96 -3.67 -14.40 -0.50
N ALA A 97 -3.70 -13.68 0.63
CA ALA A 97 -4.42 -12.42 0.75
C ALA A 97 -3.85 -11.32 -0.16
N THR A 98 -2.52 -11.22 -0.30
CA THR A 98 -1.88 -10.33 -1.27
C THR A 98 -2.33 -10.67 -2.69
N HIS A 99 -2.31 -11.96 -3.08
CA HIS A 99 -2.79 -12.35 -4.41
C HIS A 99 -4.27 -12.08 -4.62
N LEU A 100 -5.09 -12.26 -3.59
CA LEU A 100 -6.51 -11.95 -3.64
C LEU A 100 -6.72 -10.45 -3.88
N ALA A 101 -5.96 -9.58 -3.20
CA ALA A 101 -5.99 -8.14 -3.44
C ALA A 101 -5.59 -7.80 -4.88
N MET A 102 -4.50 -8.40 -5.39
CA MET A 102 -4.06 -8.20 -6.79
C MET A 102 -5.12 -8.65 -7.79
N ARG A 103 -5.71 -9.84 -7.62
CA ARG A 103 -6.79 -10.35 -8.47
C ARG A 103 -8.00 -9.40 -8.48
N ARG A 104 -8.38 -8.87 -7.32
CA ARG A 104 -9.46 -7.88 -7.19
C ARG A 104 -9.13 -6.54 -7.85
N ALA A 105 -7.86 -6.16 -7.89
CA ALA A 105 -7.41 -4.96 -8.59
C ALA A 105 -7.50 -5.17 -10.11
N ILE A 106 -6.96 -6.30 -10.60
CA ILE A 106 -6.96 -6.67 -12.02
C ILE A 106 -8.39 -6.83 -12.54
N ALA A 107 -9.29 -7.49 -11.79
CA ALA A 107 -10.68 -7.69 -12.19
C ALA A 107 -11.44 -6.37 -12.44
N ARG A 108 -11.03 -5.26 -11.79
CA ARG A 108 -11.62 -3.93 -12.00
C ARG A 108 -11.13 -3.21 -13.26
N ILE A 109 -10.08 -3.73 -13.90
CA ILE A 109 -9.61 -3.24 -15.20
C ILE A 109 -10.52 -3.74 -16.34
N GLY A 110 -11.19 -4.88 -16.14
CA GLY A 110 -11.96 -5.58 -17.16
C GLY A 110 -11.08 -6.51 -18.00
N GLY A 111 -10.60 -6.04 -19.15
CA GLY A 111 -9.79 -6.82 -20.09
C GLY A 111 -8.34 -6.35 -20.19
N HIS A 112 -7.43 -7.31 -20.40
CA HIS A 112 -6.00 -7.09 -20.60
C HIS A 112 -5.38 -8.23 -21.39
N ASP A 113 -4.21 -7.98 -21.99
CA ASP A 113 -3.46 -8.96 -22.77
C ASP A 113 -2.34 -9.61 -21.94
N HIS A 114 -1.76 -8.85 -21.00
CA HIS A 114 -0.68 -9.31 -20.15
C HIS A 114 -0.62 -8.53 -18.83
N VAL A 115 -0.19 -9.19 -17.76
CA VAL A 115 0.00 -8.58 -16.43
C VAL A 115 1.48 -8.54 -16.05
N LEU A 116 1.97 -7.39 -15.61
CA LEU A 116 3.29 -7.18 -15.02
C LEU A 116 3.11 -6.97 -13.52
N VAL A 117 3.70 -7.83 -12.70
CA VAL A 117 3.53 -7.83 -11.23
C VAL A 117 4.87 -7.53 -10.55
N ASP A 118 4.87 -6.70 -9.51
CA ASP A 118 6.06 -6.51 -8.67
C ASP A 118 6.41 -7.80 -7.90
N GLY A 119 7.70 -8.07 -7.77
CA GLY A 119 8.21 -9.16 -6.94
C GLY A 119 8.41 -10.49 -7.67
N ASN A 120 8.19 -11.59 -6.94
CA ASN A 120 8.53 -12.95 -7.36
C ASN A 120 7.37 -13.66 -8.07
N ARG A 121 7.69 -14.76 -8.76
CA ARG A 121 6.68 -15.59 -9.44
C ARG A 121 5.67 -16.12 -8.42
N ILE A 122 4.39 -16.05 -8.80
CA ILE A 122 3.27 -16.46 -7.98
C ILE A 122 2.72 -17.81 -8.47
N ALA A 123 2.68 -18.82 -7.59
CA ALA A 123 2.14 -20.12 -7.93
C ALA A 123 0.64 -20.05 -8.25
N GLY A 124 0.23 -20.64 -9.39
CA GLY A 124 -1.18 -20.69 -9.82
C GLY A 124 -1.81 -19.36 -10.25
N PHE A 125 -1.05 -18.26 -10.28
CA PHE A 125 -1.59 -16.93 -10.60
C PHE A 125 -2.04 -16.79 -12.04
N GLU A 126 -1.30 -17.39 -12.97
CA GLU A 126 -1.59 -17.36 -14.41
C GLU A 126 -2.99 -17.93 -14.73
N ALA A 127 -3.41 -18.98 -14.01
CA ALA A 127 -4.75 -19.53 -14.15
C ALA A 127 -5.85 -18.56 -13.71
N ALA A 128 -5.54 -17.60 -12.83
CA ALA A 128 -6.50 -16.65 -12.31
C ALA A 128 -6.52 -15.31 -13.09
N VAL A 129 -5.39 -14.91 -13.68
CA VAL A 129 -5.26 -13.58 -14.32
C VAL A 129 -4.85 -13.65 -15.80
N GLY A 130 -4.60 -14.83 -16.35
CA GLY A 130 -4.05 -14.99 -17.69
C GLY A 130 -2.53 -14.72 -17.74
N PRO A 131 -1.97 -14.47 -18.94
CA PRO A 131 -0.54 -14.27 -19.13
C PRO A 131 0.03 -13.21 -18.21
N TYR A 132 1.11 -13.54 -17.50
CA TYR A 132 1.76 -12.60 -16.60
C TYR A 132 3.28 -12.77 -16.53
N SER A 133 3.95 -11.74 -16.03
CA SER A 133 5.37 -11.77 -15.70
C SER A 133 5.59 -11.07 -14.37
N ALA A 134 6.38 -11.72 -13.50
CA ALA A 134 6.84 -11.13 -12.25
C ALA A 134 8.19 -10.42 -12.48
N ILE A 135 8.33 -9.22 -11.92
CA ILE A 135 9.53 -8.39 -12.04
C ILE A 135 10.00 -8.03 -10.64
N VAL A 136 11.14 -8.59 -10.22
CA VAL A 136 11.80 -8.21 -8.97
C VAL A 136 12.19 -6.73 -9.04
N ASP A 137 11.83 -5.94 -8.01
CA ASP A 137 11.93 -4.47 -7.97
C ASP A 137 11.27 -3.82 -9.20
N GLY A 138 10.08 -4.30 -9.53
CA GLY A 138 9.26 -3.83 -10.64
C GLY A 138 8.88 -2.37 -10.48
N ASP A 139 8.62 -1.89 -9.26
CA ASP A 139 8.35 -0.48 -8.97
C ASP A 139 9.50 0.48 -9.35
N ALA A 140 10.74 0.00 -9.32
CA ALA A 140 11.94 0.74 -9.71
C ALA A 140 12.30 0.59 -11.20
N LYS A 141 11.77 -0.44 -11.89
CA LYS A 141 12.20 -0.84 -13.25
C LYS A 141 11.11 -0.67 -14.31
N CYS A 142 9.86 -0.97 -13.96
CA CYS A 142 8.69 -1.01 -14.84
C CYS A 142 7.74 0.15 -14.51
N TYR A 143 7.37 0.92 -15.54
CA TYR A 143 6.66 2.17 -15.33
C TYR A 143 5.20 1.98 -14.89
N THR A 144 4.51 0.99 -15.44
CA THR A 144 3.13 0.67 -15.04
C THR A 144 3.06 0.13 -13.61
N ILE A 145 4.02 -0.70 -13.19
CA ILE A 145 4.15 -1.14 -11.79
C ILE A 145 4.42 0.05 -10.87
N ALA A 146 5.34 0.94 -11.23
CA ALA A 146 5.61 2.16 -10.45
C ALA A 146 4.38 3.07 -10.28
N CYS A 147 3.52 3.14 -11.30
CA CYS A 147 2.25 3.85 -11.19
C CYS A 147 1.29 3.15 -10.22
N ALA A 148 1.21 1.81 -10.27
CA ALA A 148 0.39 1.02 -9.37
C ALA A 148 0.86 1.16 -7.91
N SER A 149 2.17 1.10 -7.64
CA SER A 149 2.75 1.25 -6.31
C SER A 149 2.33 2.55 -5.62
N ILE A 150 2.40 3.67 -6.36
CA ILE A 150 1.98 4.99 -5.88
C ILE A 150 0.49 4.99 -5.56
N VAL A 151 -0.35 4.45 -6.44
CA VAL A 151 -1.81 4.42 -6.23
C VAL A 151 -2.18 3.56 -5.03
N ALA A 152 -1.62 2.35 -4.91
CA ALA A 152 -1.85 1.45 -3.80
C ALA A 152 -1.41 2.09 -2.46
N LYS A 153 -0.25 2.74 -2.45
CA LYS A 153 0.29 3.42 -1.25
C LYS A 153 -0.61 4.57 -0.79
N VAL A 154 -1.05 5.43 -1.71
CA VAL A 154 -1.94 6.56 -1.37
C VAL A 154 -3.27 6.07 -0.81
N ILE A 155 -3.87 5.05 -1.41
CA ILE A 155 -5.13 4.49 -0.90
C ILE A 155 -4.94 3.89 0.48
N ARG A 156 -3.90 3.07 0.67
CA ARG A 156 -3.68 2.42 1.97
C ARG A 156 -3.38 3.43 3.07
N ASP A 157 -2.57 4.45 2.80
CA ASP A 157 -2.26 5.48 3.80
C ASP A 157 -3.53 6.24 4.22
N ARG A 158 -4.44 6.51 3.27
CA ARG A 158 -5.76 7.10 3.58
C ARG A 158 -6.64 6.17 4.41
N MET A 159 -6.64 4.87 4.12
CA MET A 159 -7.35 3.89 4.96
C MET A 159 -6.82 3.91 6.40
N MET A 160 -5.49 3.95 6.58
CA MET A 160 -4.91 4.00 7.92
C MET A 160 -5.21 5.31 8.64
N ALA A 161 -5.24 6.44 7.95
CA ALA A 161 -5.66 7.72 8.52
C ALA A 161 -7.14 7.71 8.97
N LEU A 162 -8.04 7.11 8.17
CA LEU A 162 -9.44 6.92 8.56
C LEU A 162 -9.57 6.00 9.79
N LEU A 163 -8.78 4.94 9.85
CA LEU A 163 -8.73 4.05 11.01
C LEU A 163 -8.17 4.76 12.24
N ALA A 164 -7.15 5.62 12.09
CA ALA A 164 -6.59 6.41 13.19
C ALA A 164 -7.62 7.37 13.78
N ALA A 165 -8.43 8.01 12.93
CA ALA A 165 -9.53 8.87 13.37
C ALA A 165 -10.61 8.08 14.14
N ARG A 166 -10.89 6.83 13.71
CA ARG A 166 -11.89 5.96 14.36
C ARG A 166 -11.37 5.30 15.64
N TYR A 167 -10.08 4.99 15.71
CA TYR A 167 -9.41 4.36 16.84
C TYR A 167 -8.21 5.22 17.26
N PRO A 168 -8.45 6.31 18.00
CA PRO A 168 -7.38 7.22 18.40
C PRO A 168 -6.39 6.54 19.37
N GLY A 169 -5.13 6.99 19.32
CA GLY A 169 -4.08 6.58 20.27
C GLY A 169 -3.18 5.42 19.82
N TYR A 170 -3.40 4.85 18.62
CA TYR A 170 -2.52 3.84 18.01
C TYR A 170 -1.42 4.42 17.10
N GLY A 171 -1.50 5.72 16.76
CA GLY A 171 -0.52 6.42 15.91
C GLY A 171 -0.53 5.99 14.44
N TRP A 172 -1.59 5.34 13.96
CA TRP A 172 -1.68 4.78 12.60
C TRP A 172 -1.57 5.82 11.48
N GLU A 173 -1.89 7.08 11.76
CA GLU A 173 -1.68 8.21 10.86
C GLU A 173 -0.20 8.44 10.54
N ARG A 174 0.71 8.00 11.42
CA ARG A 174 2.17 8.06 11.22
C ARG A 174 2.76 6.70 10.91
N ASN A 175 2.51 5.71 11.76
CA ASN A 175 3.14 4.40 11.67
C ASN A 175 2.48 3.45 10.67
N GLN A 176 1.35 3.82 10.06
CA GLN A 176 0.66 3.05 9.00
C GLN A 176 0.36 1.58 9.35
N GLY A 177 0.25 1.26 10.64
CA GLY A 177 -0.01 -0.07 11.17
C GLY A 177 1.22 -0.96 11.30
N TYR A 178 2.43 -0.46 11.06
CA TYR A 178 3.68 -1.20 11.32
C TYR A 178 3.90 -1.38 12.83
N ALA A 179 4.62 -2.43 13.22
CA ALA A 179 4.87 -2.78 14.62
C ALA A 179 5.93 -1.90 15.31
N THR A 180 5.85 -0.58 15.12
CA THR A 180 6.76 0.38 15.75
C THR A 180 6.63 0.33 17.27
N ARG A 181 7.62 0.85 17.99
CA ARG A 181 7.57 0.95 19.46
C ARG A 181 6.31 1.66 19.94
N GLU A 182 5.93 2.73 19.26
CA GLU A 182 4.69 3.47 19.52
C GLU A 182 3.45 2.56 19.42
N HIS A 183 3.32 1.85 18.30
CA HIS A 183 2.16 1.00 18.04
C HIS A 183 2.10 -0.18 19.03
N ARG A 184 3.24 -0.82 19.34
CA ARG A 184 3.34 -1.88 20.35
C ARG A 184 2.90 -1.40 21.73
N ASN A 185 3.33 -0.20 22.13
CA ASN A 185 2.92 0.40 23.40
C ASN A 185 1.43 0.75 23.41
N ALA A 186 0.88 1.24 22.30
CA ALA A 186 -0.55 1.49 22.16
C ALA A 186 -1.37 0.19 22.27
N ILE A 187 -0.93 -0.90 21.65
CA ILE A 187 -1.57 -2.22 21.77
C ILE A 187 -1.61 -2.68 23.23
N ARG A 188 -0.51 -2.53 23.99
CA ARG A 188 -0.46 -2.90 25.41
C ARG A 188 -1.41 -2.07 26.27
N ARG A 189 -1.55 -0.78 25.95
CA ARG A 189 -2.38 0.17 26.72
C ARG A 189 -3.87 0.11 26.35
N LEU A 190 -4.19 -0.01 25.07
CA LEU A 190 -5.54 0.14 24.52
C LEU A 190 -6.17 -1.21 24.11
N GLY A 191 -5.38 -2.28 24.08
CA GLY A 191 -5.81 -3.58 23.58
C GLY A 191 -5.82 -3.66 22.05
N LEU A 192 -6.33 -4.79 21.53
CA LEU A 192 -6.48 -5.01 20.09
C LEU A 192 -7.80 -4.47 19.56
N THR A 193 -7.77 -4.07 18.29
CA THR A 193 -8.97 -3.77 17.49
C THR A 193 -9.24 -4.90 16.48
N PRO A 194 -10.43 -4.94 15.83
CA PRO A 194 -10.70 -5.85 14.72
C PRO A 194 -9.77 -5.68 13.51
N PHE A 195 -9.02 -4.57 13.43
CA PHE A 195 -8.10 -4.30 12.33
C PHE A 195 -6.67 -4.83 12.59
N HIS A 196 -6.41 -5.44 13.74
CA HIS A 196 -5.13 -6.08 14.02
C HIS A 196 -5.12 -7.53 13.50
N ARG A 197 -4.05 -7.92 12.81
CA ARG A 197 -3.84 -9.23 12.20
C ARG A 197 -3.36 -10.23 13.24
N ARG A 198 -4.27 -10.97 13.86
CA ARG A 198 -3.98 -11.83 15.03
C ARG A 198 -3.05 -12.99 14.68
N SER A 199 -3.00 -13.37 13.41
CA SER A 199 -2.10 -14.41 12.90
C SER A 199 -0.63 -13.97 12.83
N PHE A 200 -0.32 -12.67 12.93
CA PHE A 200 1.05 -12.19 12.74
C PHE A 200 1.89 -12.42 14.00
N LEU A 201 3.04 -13.08 13.83
CA LEU A 201 3.98 -13.38 14.91
C LEU A 201 4.44 -12.13 15.68
N ALA A 202 4.69 -11.02 14.98
CA ALA A 202 5.08 -9.75 15.62
C ALA A 202 4.00 -9.24 16.60
N LEU A 203 2.72 -9.45 16.26
CA LEU A 203 1.62 -9.09 17.13
C LEU A 203 1.50 -10.07 18.31
N GLN A 204 1.64 -11.38 18.05
CA GLN A 204 1.62 -12.41 19.09
C GLN A 204 2.73 -12.17 20.13
N ARG A 205 3.95 -11.82 19.70
CA ARG A 205 5.06 -11.43 20.58
C ARG A 205 4.74 -10.20 21.44
N THR A 206 4.10 -9.19 20.84
CA THR A 206 3.69 -7.98 21.56
C THR A 206 2.70 -8.31 22.69
N LEU A 207 1.81 -9.28 22.48
CA LEU A 207 0.81 -9.73 23.46
C LEU A 207 1.37 -10.70 24.51
N ALA A 208 2.32 -11.56 24.13
CA ALA A 208 2.95 -12.53 25.03
C ALA A 208 3.88 -11.90 26.07
N GLY A 209 4.19 -10.60 25.95
CA GLY A 209 5.05 -9.87 26.88
C GLY A 209 6.51 -10.35 26.80
N ASP A 210 7.22 -9.96 25.73
CA ASP A 210 8.70 -9.99 25.57
C ASP A 210 9.48 -11.05 26.38
N GLN A 211 9.09 -12.34 26.34
CA GLN A 211 9.87 -13.47 26.87
C GLN A 211 10.66 -14.22 25.78
N ILE A 212 11.09 -13.53 24.74
CA ILE A 212 12.08 -14.05 23.78
C ILE A 212 13.02 -12.88 23.47
N SER A 213 14.32 -13.07 23.72
CA SER A 213 15.35 -12.02 23.72
C SER A 213 15.26 -11.11 22.47
N LEU A 214 15.31 -9.80 22.74
CA LEU A 214 15.14 -8.69 21.81
C LEU A 214 16.36 -8.44 20.91
N ASP A 215 17.40 -9.26 20.98
CA ASP A 215 18.70 -8.91 20.41
C ASP A 215 18.78 -9.11 18.88
N LEU A 216 17.87 -9.86 18.25
CA LEU A 216 17.97 -10.16 16.82
C LEU A 216 17.16 -9.24 15.88
N PHE A 217 16.17 -8.51 16.40
CA PHE A 217 15.28 -7.69 15.58
C PHE A 217 15.53 -6.19 15.74
N ASP A 218 15.99 -5.75 16.91
CA ASP A 218 16.36 -4.34 17.10
C ASP A 218 17.55 -3.97 16.21
N GLU A 219 18.55 -4.85 16.02
CA GLU A 219 19.65 -4.60 15.07
C GLU A 219 19.18 -4.41 13.63
N VAL A 220 18.16 -5.17 13.19
CA VAL A 220 17.65 -5.09 11.82
C VAL A 220 16.81 -3.83 11.63
N VAL A 221 15.97 -3.46 12.59
CA VAL A 221 15.14 -2.24 12.52
C VAL A 221 15.99 -0.98 12.67
N ASP A 222 16.98 -0.95 13.56
CA ASP A 222 17.95 0.15 13.68
C ASP A 222 18.77 0.33 12.40
N THR A 223 19.08 -0.76 11.69
CA THR A 223 19.79 -0.69 10.41
C THR A 223 18.94 -0.04 9.32
N PHE A 224 17.62 -0.21 9.35
CA PHE A 224 16.70 0.48 8.43
C PHE A 224 16.46 1.93 8.82
N GLU A 225 16.39 2.26 10.11
CA GLU A 225 16.24 3.65 10.58
C GLU A 225 17.54 4.47 10.38
N LYS A 226 18.71 3.86 10.60
CA LYS A 226 20.02 4.51 10.35
C LYS A 226 20.36 4.70 8.87
N ALA A 227 19.72 3.97 7.96
CA ALA A 227 19.90 4.15 6.52
C ALA A 227 19.21 5.43 5.98
N ASP A 228 18.27 6.00 6.74
CA ASP A 228 17.57 7.24 6.40
C ASP A 228 18.20 8.51 7.03
N GLU A 229 19.18 8.36 7.94
CA GLU A 229 19.78 9.48 8.70
C GLU A 229 21.23 9.85 8.33
N LEU A 230 21.75 9.40 7.18
CA LEU A 230 23.06 9.85 6.69
C LEU A 230 22.97 10.46 5.29
N ASP A 231 22.63 11.76 5.24
CA ASP A 231 23.22 12.73 4.30
C ASP A 231 23.10 14.15 4.90
N GLU A 232 24.18 14.49 5.61
CA GLU A 232 24.82 15.78 5.90
C GLU A 232 24.02 17.08 6.15
N LEU A 233 24.31 17.60 7.35
CA LEU A 233 24.36 19.02 7.73
C LEU A 233 25.36 19.81 6.85
N ASP A 234 24.95 20.95 6.30
CA ASP A 234 25.66 22.23 6.51
C ASP A 234 24.75 23.46 6.23
N ARG A 235 24.52 24.22 7.32
CA ARG A 235 24.48 25.68 7.54
C ARG A 235 24.07 26.67 6.42
N LEU A 236 23.15 27.62 6.72
CA LEU A 236 23.42 28.91 7.41
C LEU A 236 22.14 29.79 7.57
N ASP A 237 21.97 30.28 8.81
CA ASP A 237 21.53 31.60 9.31
C ASP A 237 20.12 32.21 9.11
N GLY A 238 19.50 32.58 10.24
CA GLY A 238 18.54 33.70 10.35
C GLY A 238 17.35 33.52 11.33
N HIS A 239 17.50 33.95 12.59
CA HIS A 239 16.53 34.01 13.72
C HIS A 239 15.27 34.93 13.50
N PRO A 240 14.36 35.15 14.50
CA PRO A 240 13.35 34.23 15.04
C PRO A 240 11.93 34.89 15.18
N GLY A 241 10.89 34.06 15.34
CA GLY A 241 9.63 34.44 16.02
C GLY A 241 8.51 34.99 15.13
N GLU A 242 7.37 34.29 15.10
CA GLU A 242 6.12 34.80 15.67
C GLU A 242 4.97 33.76 15.56
N THR A 243 4.34 33.55 16.72
CA THR A 243 2.93 33.24 16.96
C THR A 243 2.18 32.17 16.16
N LEU A 244 1.93 31.09 16.90
CA LEU A 244 0.76 30.22 16.90
C LEU A 244 -0.56 31.02 16.82
N GLU A 245 -1.28 31.01 15.69
CA GLU A 245 -2.76 30.90 15.64
C GLU A 245 -3.38 30.86 14.21
N VAL A 246 -4.33 29.92 14.05
CA VAL A 246 -5.49 29.82 13.12
C VAL A 246 -5.32 29.40 11.63
N LEU A 247 -6.25 28.49 11.22
CA LEU A 247 -6.79 28.21 9.86
C LEU A 247 -5.91 27.30 8.95
N LEU A 248 -6.33 26.11 8.48
CA LEU A 248 -7.65 25.68 8.00
C LEU A 248 -7.79 24.14 7.94
N ALA A 249 -8.99 23.68 8.25
CA ALA A 249 -9.63 22.58 7.52
C ALA A 249 -9.61 22.90 6.00
N GLY A 250 -8.53 22.52 5.32
CA GLY A 250 -8.47 22.54 3.87
C GLY A 250 -9.41 21.46 3.36
N ARG A 251 -10.46 21.84 2.62
CA ARG A 251 -11.26 20.85 1.90
C ARG A 251 -10.31 20.03 1.02
N PRO A 252 -10.34 18.68 1.10
CA PRO A 252 -9.50 17.87 0.25
C PRO A 252 -9.79 18.24 -1.22
N SER A 253 -8.73 18.35 -2.03
CA SER A 253 -8.91 18.47 -3.49
C SER A 253 -9.82 17.34 -3.99
N GLU A 254 -10.55 17.53 -5.08
CA GLU A 254 -11.49 16.50 -5.57
C GLU A 254 -10.84 15.12 -5.74
N ALA A 255 -9.57 15.09 -6.16
CA ALA A 255 -8.82 13.85 -6.27
C ALA A 255 -8.38 13.27 -4.91
N SER A 256 -8.20 14.11 -3.90
CA SER A 256 -8.06 13.67 -2.51
C SER A 256 -9.37 13.07 -2.00
N ALA A 257 -10.50 13.72 -2.24
CA ALA A 257 -11.83 13.22 -1.87
C ALA A 257 -12.16 11.87 -2.52
N ALA A 258 -11.86 11.68 -3.81
CA ALA A 258 -12.14 10.43 -4.52
C ALA A 258 -11.42 9.21 -3.92
N ALA A 259 -10.14 9.35 -3.60
CA ALA A 259 -9.39 8.25 -3.02
C ALA A 259 -9.63 8.08 -1.49
N ILE A 260 -10.17 9.10 -0.81
CA ILE A 260 -10.77 8.92 0.53
C ILE A 260 -12.05 8.07 0.42
N ALA A 261 -12.95 8.41 -0.51
CA ALA A 261 -14.18 7.65 -0.72
C ALA A 261 -13.91 6.19 -1.11
N GLU A 262 -12.90 5.95 -1.94
CA GLU A 262 -12.45 4.59 -2.29
C GLU A 262 -11.87 3.85 -1.06
N ALA A 263 -11.04 4.52 -0.24
CA ALA A 263 -10.53 3.96 1.01
C ALA A 263 -11.67 3.61 1.98
N GLU A 264 -12.66 4.48 2.15
CA GLU A 264 -13.84 4.22 2.98
C GLU A 264 -14.66 3.04 2.43
N SER A 265 -14.88 2.97 1.12
CA SER A 265 -15.59 1.86 0.50
C SER A 265 -14.89 0.53 0.75
N ILE A 266 -13.56 0.51 0.66
CA ILE A 266 -12.77 -0.69 0.96
C ILE A 266 -12.94 -1.08 2.43
N LEU A 267 -12.88 -0.11 3.36
CA LEU A 267 -13.06 -0.37 4.79
C LEU A 267 -14.49 -0.86 5.12
N ARG A 268 -15.53 -0.33 4.47
CA ARG A 268 -16.92 -0.79 4.64
C ARG A 268 -17.10 -2.23 4.17
N ASN A 269 -16.64 -2.55 2.96
CA ASN A 269 -16.77 -3.90 2.38
C ASN A 269 -15.98 -4.95 3.19
N ALA A 270 -14.84 -4.55 3.77
CA ALA A 270 -14.07 -5.39 4.68
C ALA A 270 -14.80 -5.68 6.01
N ASN A 271 -15.78 -4.85 6.39
CA ASN A 271 -16.53 -4.97 7.64
C ASN A 271 -17.91 -5.63 7.44
N GLU A 272 -18.53 -5.54 6.26
CA GLU A 272 -19.82 -6.19 5.95
C GLU A 272 -19.70 -7.71 5.80
N THR A 273 -18.54 -8.22 5.42
CA THR A 273 -18.22 -9.66 5.54
C THR A 273 -18.10 -10.14 7.00
N SER A 274 -18.43 -9.30 7.99
CA SER A 274 -18.37 -9.58 9.44
C SER A 274 -19.73 -9.89 10.09
N THR A 275 -20.85 -9.88 9.36
CA THR A 275 -22.08 -10.48 9.91
C THR A 275 -21.92 -12.00 9.85
N PRO A 276 -22.01 -12.73 10.98
CA PRO A 276 -22.19 -14.16 10.90
C PRO A 276 -23.56 -14.38 10.26
N THR A 277 -23.62 -15.17 9.19
CA THR A 277 -24.85 -15.83 8.77
C THR A 277 -25.28 -16.76 9.90
N GLY A 278 -25.99 -16.19 10.88
CA GLY A 278 -26.76 -16.92 11.86
C GLY A 278 -28.21 -16.89 11.43
N ALA A 279 -28.66 -17.99 10.82
CA ALA A 279 -30.05 -18.44 10.80
C ALA A 279 -30.08 -19.81 10.12
N ASP A 280 -29.66 -20.85 10.85
CA ASP A 280 -30.24 -22.18 10.65
C ASP A 280 -31.23 -22.39 11.79
N THR A 281 -32.42 -21.83 11.58
CA THR A 281 -33.66 -22.23 12.24
C THR A 281 -34.48 -22.95 11.19
N ALA A 282 -34.56 -24.27 11.28
CA ALA A 282 -35.77 -25.04 10.93
C ALA A 282 -35.55 -26.54 11.19
N THR A 283 -36.29 -27.03 12.20
CA THR A 283 -36.95 -28.36 12.31
C THR A 283 -36.14 -29.64 12.11
#